data_AF-A0A1Q5HC96-F1
#
_entry.id   AF-A0A1Q5HC96-F1
#
_cell.length_a   1.000
_cell.length_b   1.000
_cell.length_c   1.000
_cell.angle_alpha   90.00
_cell.angle_beta   90.00
_cell.angle_gamma   90.00
#
_symmetry.space_group_name_H-M   'P 1'
#
loop_
_entity.id
_entity.type
_entity.pdbx_description
1 polymer ?
#
loop_
_entity_poly.entity_id
_entity_poly.type
_entity_poly.pdbx_seq_one_letter_code
_entity_poly.pdbx_strand_id
1 'polypeptide(L)'
;MMSDGQGRALRLLPWTNERGGPCWLSTANPDSRISRMADELEADMIASAEYVLEQARALLAETVVGERELRFAGTRLAESLGDTLRIAESRGGRLESGENAG
;
A
#
# COMPACT_ATOMS: atom_id res chain seq x y z
N MET A 1 5.48 -8.84 -12.58
CA MET A 1 5.75 -9.58 -11.32
C MET A 1 7.22 -9.98 -11.26
N MET A 2 7.92 -9.70 -10.17
CA MET A 2 9.28 -10.21 -9.97
C MET A 2 9.24 -11.61 -9.33
N SER A 3 10.15 -12.49 -9.77
CA SER A 3 10.30 -13.85 -9.22
C SER A 3 11.74 -14.08 -8.76
N ASP A 4 11.94 -14.97 -7.81
CA ASP A 4 13.27 -15.39 -7.36
C ASP A 4 13.95 -16.35 -8.36
N GLY A 5 15.19 -16.76 -8.07
CA GLY A 5 15.94 -17.69 -8.90
C GLY A 5 15.34 -19.11 -9.00
N GLN A 6 14.25 -19.38 -8.27
CA GLN A 6 13.51 -20.64 -8.26
C GLN A 6 12.12 -20.48 -8.92
N GLY A 7 11.84 -19.32 -9.53
CA GLY A 7 10.58 -19.03 -10.20
C GLY A 7 9.42 -18.71 -9.25
N ARG A 8 9.67 -18.53 -7.94
CA ARG A 8 8.62 -18.11 -7.01
C ARG A 8 8.45 -16.61 -7.06
N ALA A 9 7.21 -16.18 -7.15
CA ALA A 9 6.85 -14.79 -7.07
C ALA A 9 7.30 -14.12 -5.75
N LEU A 10 7.84 -12.91 -5.87
CA LEU A 10 8.24 -12.08 -4.76
C LEU A 10 7.07 -11.21 -4.29
N ARG A 11 6.95 -11.03 -2.97
CA ARG A 11 6.03 -10.07 -2.35
C ARG A 11 6.58 -8.66 -2.51
N LEU A 12 5.79 -7.75 -3.07
CA LEU A 12 6.05 -6.32 -3.00
C LEU A 12 5.82 -5.84 -1.56
N LEU A 13 6.78 -5.12 -0.98
CA LEU A 13 6.66 -4.59 0.39
C LEU A 13 5.98 -3.21 0.39
N PRO A 14 5.21 -2.86 1.42
CA PRO A 14 4.45 -1.61 1.46
C PRO A 14 5.34 -0.36 1.59
N TRP A 15 6.63 -0.52 1.92
CA TRP A 15 7.62 0.56 1.94
C TRP A 15 8.56 0.54 0.72
N THR A 16 9.23 1.67 0.52
CA THR A 16 10.28 1.85 -0.50
C THR A 16 11.68 1.83 0.13
N ASN A 17 12.70 1.75 -0.71
CA ASN A 17 14.08 1.94 -0.28
C ASN A 17 14.41 3.44 -0.14
N GLU A 18 15.62 3.77 0.31
CA GLU A 18 16.10 5.15 0.49
C GLU A 18 16.05 6.00 -0.80
N ARG A 19 16.01 5.38 -1.97
CA ARG A 19 15.90 6.03 -3.28
C ARG A 19 14.47 6.09 -3.82
N GLY A 20 13.48 5.66 -3.03
CA GLY A 20 12.08 5.58 -3.43
C GLY A 20 11.74 4.39 -4.33
N GLY A 21 12.67 3.45 -4.55
CA GLY A 21 12.44 2.26 -5.37
C GLY A 21 11.63 1.17 -4.64
N PRO A 22 10.99 0.25 -5.38
CA PRO A 22 10.24 -0.85 -4.79
C PRO A 22 11.16 -1.84 -4.05
N CYS A 23 10.65 -2.40 -2.97
CA CYS A 23 11.32 -3.43 -2.17
C CYS A 23 10.56 -4.75 -2.29
N TRP A 24 11.29 -5.86 -2.40
CA TRP A 24 10.72 -7.19 -2.64
C TRP A 24 11.18 -8.19 -1.59
N LEU A 25 10.30 -9.10 -1.18
CA LEU A 25 10.55 -10.16 -0.21
C LEU A 25 10.24 -11.53 -0.83
N SER A 26 11.11 -12.51 -0.60
CA SER A 26 10.83 -13.90 -0.97
C SER A 26 9.64 -14.45 -0.19
N THR A 27 8.73 -15.12 -0.88
CA THR A 27 7.52 -15.73 -0.30
C THR A 27 7.77 -17.12 0.28
N ALA A 28 9.01 -17.62 0.30
CA ALA A 28 9.34 -18.95 0.80
C ALA A 28 8.94 -19.20 2.26
N ASN A 29 8.83 -18.15 3.08
CA ASN A 29 8.25 -18.23 4.42
C ASN A 29 7.21 -17.08 4.60
N PRO A 30 5.91 -17.36 4.42
CA PRO A 30 4.85 -16.35 4.55
C PRO A 30 4.72 -15.82 5.98
N ASP A 31 5.19 -16.57 6.99
CA ASP A 31 5.19 -16.19 8.41
C ASP A 31 6.53 -15.59 8.86
N SER A 32 7.37 -15.15 7.93
CA SER A 32 8.59 -14.43 8.29
C SER A 32 8.27 -13.13 9.05
N ARG A 33 9.20 -12.68 9.91
CA ARG A 33 9.05 -11.44 10.67
C ARG A 33 8.78 -10.23 9.77
N ILE A 34 9.41 -10.17 8.61
CA ILE A 34 9.23 -9.09 7.64
C ILE A 34 7.85 -9.18 6.96
N SER A 35 7.35 -10.39 6.70
CA SER A 35 6.01 -10.57 6.15
C SER A 35 4.93 -10.07 7.12
N ARG A 36 5.04 -10.41 8.42
CA ARG A 36 4.13 -9.87 9.44
C ARG A 36 4.22 -8.35 9.58
N MET A 37 5.44 -7.80 9.60
CA MET A 37 5.64 -6.34 9.61
C MET A 37 4.99 -5.68 8.40
N ALA A 38 5.04 -6.31 7.23
CA ALA A 38 4.35 -5.83 6.05
C ALA A 38 2.84 -5.92 6.18
N ASP A 39 2.28 -6.97 6.78
CA ASP A 39 0.83 -7.06 7.02
C ASP A 39 0.37 -5.98 8.03
N GLU A 40 1.15 -5.72 9.09
CA GLU A 40 0.89 -4.66 10.08
C GLU A 40 0.92 -3.27 9.42
N LEU A 41 1.95 -2.96 8.64
CA LEU A 41 2.06 -1.68 7.94
C LEU A 41 0.97 -1.50 6.87
N GLU A 42 0.61 -2.56 6.15
CA GLU A 42 -0.54 -2.52 5.23
C GLU A 42 -1.83 -2.14 5.97
N ALA A 43 -2.08 -2.70 7.17
CA ALA A 43 -3.25 -2.38 7.97
C ALA A 43 -3.24 -0.91 8.45
N ASP A 44 -2.09 -0.42 8.94
CA ASP A 44 -1.94 0.97 9.40
C ASP A 44 -2.12 1.97 8.24
N MET A 45 -1.59 1.67 7.06
CA MET A 45 -1.73 2.50 5.86
C MET A 45 -3.19 2.56 5.38
N ILE A 46 -3.93 1.45 5.44
CA ILE A 46 -5.36 1.44 5.12
C ILE A 46 -6.16 2.25 6.14
N ALA A 47 -5.91 2.09 7.44
CA ALA A 47 -6.58 2.88 8.47
C ALA A 47 -6.30 4.39 8.30
N SER A 48 -5.06 4.75 7.95
CA SER A 48 -4.68 6.12 7.62
C SER A 48 -5.44 6.64 6.39
N ALA A 49 -5.56 5.83 5.33
CA ALA A 49 -6.30 6.20 4.12
C ALA A 49 -7.81 6.40 4.39
N GLU A 50 -8.42 5.56 5.23
CA GLU A 50 -9.80 5.72 5.68
C GLU A 50 -10.01 7.05 6.42
N TYR A 51 -9.11 7.38 7.35
CA TYR A 51 -9.14 8.65 8.07
C TYR A 51 -8.99 9.85 7.12
N VAL A 52 -8.00 9.82 6.21
CA VAL A 52 -7.80 10.88 5.22
C VAL A 52 -9.03 11.07 4.35
N LEU A 53 -9.66 9.98 3.91
CA LEU A 53 -10.88 10.03 3.11
C LEU A 53 -12.05 10.65 3.87
N GLU A 54 -12.22 10.31 5.15
CA GLU A 54 -13.24 10.91 6.02
C GLU A 54 -13.04 12.42 6.14
N GLN A 55 -11.82 12.86 6.49
CA GLN A 55 -11.51 14.28 6.64
C GLN A 55 -11.68 15.05 5.33
N ALA A 56 -11.27 14.47 4.20
CA ALA A 56 -11.46 15.08 2.90
C ALA A 56 -12.94 15.23 2.53
N ARG A 57 -13.78 14.22 2.83
CA ARG A 57 -15.23 14.30 2.61
C ARG A 57 -15.88 15.38 3.47
N ALA A 58 -15.48 15.49 4.73
CA ALA A 58 -15.95 16.54 5.62
C ALA A 58 -15.57 17.93 5.09
N LEU A 59 -14.31 18.11 4.68
CA LEU A 59 -13.84 19.37 4.08
C LEU A 59 -14.63 19.73 2.81
N LEU A 60 -14.86 18.76 1.92
CA LEU A 60 -15.60 18.99 0.67
C LEU A 60 -17.10 19.28 0.87
N ALA A 61 -17.65 19.00 2.05
CA ALA A 61 -19.03 19.33 2.38
C ALA A 61 -19.23 20.78 2.84
N GLU A 62 -18.14 21.48 3.18
CA GLU A 62 -18.19 22.88 3.60
C GLU A 62 -18.52 23.82 2.44
N THR A 63 -19.33 24.84 2.72
CA THR A 63 -19.77 25.81 1.70
C THR A 63 -18.68 26.78 1.26
N VAL A 64 -17.67 27.00 2.11
CA VAL A 64 -16.51 27.86 1.84
C VAL A 64 -15.28 27.16 2.39
N VAL A 65 -14.33 26.82 1.50
CA VAL A 65 -13.06 26.17 1.85
C VAL A 65 -11.91 26.96 1.25
N GLY A 66 -10.82 27.11 2.00
CA GLY A 66 -9.61 27.76 1.51
C GLY A 66 -8.85 26.91 0.49
N GLU A 67 -8.25 27.56 -0.52
CA GLU A 67 -7.42 26.89 -1.54
C GLU A 67 -6.27 26.06 -0.93
N ARG A 68 -5.69 26.54 0.18
CA ARG A 68 -4.62 25.84 0.90
C ARG A 68 -5.11 24.54 1.52
N GLU A 69 -6.32 24.53 2.07
CA GLU A 69 -6.94 23.35 2.70
C GLU A 69 -7.28 22.31 1.62
N LEU A 70 -7.85 22.75 0.50
CA LEU A 70 -8.12 21.88 -0.65
C LEU A 70 -6.83 21.26 -1.21
N ARG A 71 -5.77 22.05 -1.37
CA ARG A 71 -4.46 21.55 -1.82
C ARG A 71 -3.89 20.53 -0.84
N PHE A 72 -3.97 20.81 0.46
CA PHE A 72 -3.50 19.89 1.50
C PHE A 72 -4.27 18.57 1.46
N ALA A 73 -5.61 18.61 1.45
CA ALA A 73 -6.45 17.42 1.36
C ALA A 73 -6.18 16.64 0.08
N GLY A 74 -6.04 17.32 -1.06
CA GLY A 74 -5.68 16.71 -2.34
C GLY A 74 -4.33 15.99 -2.31
N THR A 75 -3.30 16.59 -1.70
CA THR A 75 -2.00 15.94 -1.50
C THR A 75 -2.12 14.69 -0.64
N ARG A 76 -2.83 14.76 0.50
CA ARG A 76 -3.01 13.61 1.39
C ARG A 76 -3.79 12.49 0.71
N LEU A 77 -4.85 12.81 -0.04
CA LEU A 77 -5.60 11.84 -0.83
C LEU A 77 -4.72 11.15 -1.88
N ALA A 78 -3.87 11.91 -2.58
CA ALA A 78 -2.97 11.35 -3.59
C ALA A 78 -1.93 10.40 -2.98
N GLU A 79 -1.36 10.76 -1.82
CA GLU A 79 -0.46 9.90 -1.05
C GLU A 79 -1.18 8.59 -0.62
N SER A 80 -2.33 8.70 0.05
CA SER A 80 -3.10 7.54 0.53
C SER A 80 -3.59 6.63 -0.61
N LEU A 81 -3.93 7.20 -1.78
CA LEU A 81 -4.30 6.41 -2.95
C LEU A 81 -3.09 5.65 -3.51
N GLY A 82 -1.92 6.29 -3.59
CA GLY A 82 -0.68 5.63 -4.02
C GLY A 82 -0.33 4.44 -3.12
N ASP A 83 -0.44 4.64 -1.81
CA ASP A 83 -0.28 3.61 -0.80
C ASP A 83 -1.27 2.45 -1.00
N THR A 84 -2.56 2.76 -1.14
CA THR A 84 -3.61 1.75 -1.35
C THR A 84 -3.40 0.94 -2.63
N LEU A 85 -3.00 1.57 -3.73
CA LEU A 85 -2.69 0.89 -4.99
C LEU A 85 -1.50 -0.06 -4.84
N ARG A 86 -0.47 0.34 -4.10
CA ARG A 86 0.69 -0.52 -3.81
C ARG A 86 0.28 -1.76 -3.00
N ILE A 87 -0.58 -1.58 -2.00
CA ILE A 87 -1.12 -2.69 -1.20
C ILE A 87 -1.92 -3.64 -2.08
N ALA A 88 -2.77 -3.09 -2.96
CA ALA A 88 -3.55 -3.89 -3.91
C ALA A 88 -2.64 -4.71 -4.85
N GLU A 89 -1.56 -4.13 -5.37
CA GLU A 89 -0.57 -4.84 -6.19
C GLU A 89 0.15 -5.95 -5.41
N SER A 90 0.61 -5.65 -4.19
CA SER A 90 1.22 -6.63 -3.26
C SER A 90 0.31 -7.85 -3.04
N ARG A 91 -0.97 -7.60 -2.71
CA ARG A 91 -1.95 -8.64 -2.43
C ARG A 91 -2.36 -9.41 -3.68
N GLY A 92 -2.57 -8.72 -4.81
CA GLY A 92 -2.87 -9.36 -6.09
C GLY A 92 -1.79 -10.36 -6.48
N GLY A 93 -0.52 -9.98 -6.35
CA GLY A 93 0.58 -10.90 -6.64
C GLY A 93 0.62 -12.12 -5.71
N ARG A 94 0.21 -11.98 -4.44
CA ARG A 94 0.12 -13.12 -3.51
C ARG A 94 -0.99 -14.09 -3.88
N LEU A 95 -2.11 -13.62 -4.45
CA LEU A 95 -3.21 -14.47 -4.90
C LEU A 95 -2.80 -15.32 -6.12
N GLU A 96 -2.21 -14.71 -7.15
CA GLU A 96 -1.72 -15.41 -8.35
C GLU A 96 -0.62 -16.44 -8.03
N SER A 97 0.17 -16.17 -6.98
CA SER A 97 1.19 -17.12 -6.49
C SER A 97 0.58 -18.35 -5.81
N GLY A 98 -0.54 -18.16 -5.12
CA GLY A 98 -1.24 -19.24 -4.41
C GLY A 98 -1.97 -20.18 -5.37
N GLU A 99 -2.49 -19.66 -6.49
CA GLU A 99 -3.16 -20.46 -7.53
C GLU A 99 -2.18 -21.37 -8.31
N ASN A 100 -0.92 -20.97 -8.46
CA ASN A 100 0.11 -21.77 -9.13
C ASN A 100 0.77 -22.83 -8.23
N ALA A 101 0.36 -22.93 -6.95
CA ALA A 101 0.89 -23.89 -5.98
C ALA A 101 -0.07 -25.07 -5.71
N GLY A 102 -1.21 -25.15 -6.42
CA GLY A 102 -2.16 -26.27 -6.40
C GLY A 102 -2.04 -27.14 -7.65
#